data_AF-A0A4P9WDX9-F1
#
_entry.id   AF-A0A4P9WDX9-F1
#
_cell.length_a   1.000
_cell.length_b   1.000
_cell.length_c   1.000
_cell.angle_alpha   90.00
_cell.angle_beta   90.00
_cell.angle_gamma   90.00
#
_symmetry.space_group_name_H-M   'P 1'
#
loop_
_entity.id
_entity.type
_entity.pdbx_description
1 polymer ?
#
loop_
_entity_poly.entity_id
_entity_poly.type
_entity_poly.pdbx_seq_one_letter_code
_entity_poly.pdbx_strand_id
1 'polypeptide(L)'
;KTNSERYRNFDSTVSRRFRDFLWLYQQLVARYPGVVIPPVPEKHAIGRFQEDFVESRRSALERCLRKIVAHPLLRDDEDLQIFLESETFLADVRP
;
A
#
# COMPACT_ATOMS: atom_id res chain seq x y z
N LYS A 1 9.41 -0.16 10.55
CA LYS A 1 10.45 0.77 11.05
C LYS A 1 10.94 1.72 9.95
N THR A 2 10.82 3.01 10.17
CA THR A 2 11.25 4.10 9.27
C THR A 2 12.03 5.13 10.09
N ASN A 3 12.99 5.81 9.48
CA ASN A 3 13.74 6.93 10.09
C ASN A 3 13.43 8.27 9.40
N SER A 4 12.40 8.30 8.56
CA SER A 4 11.99 9.51 7.84
C SER A 4 11.07 10.36 8.72
N GLU A 5 11.36 11.67 8.79
CA GLU A 5 10.58 12.67 9.54
C GLU A 5 9.16 12.88 8.99
N ARG A 6 8.86 12.32 7.82
CA ARG A 6 7.51 12.33 7.22
C ARG A 6 6.55 11.38 7.91
N TYR A 7 7.05 10.45 8.71
CA TYR A 7 6.24 9.53 9.47
C TYR A 7 6.19 9.97 10.94
N ARG A 8 4.99 9.99 11.51
CA ARG A 8 4.74 10.32 12.92
C ARG A 8 5.39 9.32 13.87
N ASN A 9 5.48 8.05 13.46
CA ASN A 9 6.01 6.98 14.28
C ASN A 9 7.17 6.26 13.58
N PHE A 10 8.26 6.04 14.31
CA PHE A 10 9.39 5.23 13.85
C PHE A 10 8.99 3.76 13.62
N ASP A 11 7.97 3.29 14.32
CA ASP A 11 7.37 1.97 14.12
C ASP A 11 5.85 2.08 14.23
N SER A 12 5.13 1.60 13.23
CA SER A 12 3.67 1.58 13.19
C SER A 12 3.21 0.23 12.67
N THR A 13 2.05 -0.22 13.15
CA THR A 13 1.38 -1.42 12.64
C THR A 13 -0.06 -1.05 12.37
N VAL A 14 -0.48 -1.19 11.11
CA VAL A 14 -1.85 -0.93 10.67
C VAL A 14 -2.40 -2.14 9.93
N SER A 15 -3.72 -2.35 10.03
CA SER A 15 -4.40 -3.37 9.24
C SER A 15 -4.87 -2.78 7.92
N ARG A 16 -4.52 -3.45 6.81
CA ARG A 16 -4.92 -3.07 5.44
C ARG A 16 -5.45 -4.26 4.70
N ARG A 17 -6.57 -4.05 4.00
CA ARG A 17 -7.20 -5.04 3.14
C ARG A 17 -6.72 -4.87 1.72
N PHE A 18 -6.87 -5.91 0.90
CA PHE A 18 -6.50 -5.88 -0.52
C PHE A 18 -7.11 -4.68 -1.30
N ARG A 19 -8.35 -4.28 -0.97
CA ARG A 19 -9.00 -3.12 -1.63
C ARG A 19 -8.29 -1.80 -1.32
N ASP A 20 -7.66 -1.69 -0.16
CA ASP A 20 -6.94 -0.48 0.25
C ASP A 20 -5.66 -0.33 -0.59
N PHE A 21 -4.98 -1.45 -0.89
CA PHE A 21 -3.84 -1.46 -1.81
C PHE A 21 -4.22 -1.06 -3.24
N LEU A 22 -5.40 -1.47 -3.71
CA LEU A 22 -5.91 -1.04 -5.02
C LEU A 22 -6.17 0.46 -5.05
N TRP A 23 -6.74 1.01 -3.98
CA TRP A 23 -6.94 2.46 -3.86
C TRP A 23 -5.60 3.20 -3.92
N LEU A 24 -4.60 2.76 -3.14
CA LEU A 24 -3.28 3.39 -3.11
C LEU A 24 -2.64 3.38 -4.50
N TYR A 25 -2.68 2.22 -5.18
CA TYR A 25 -2.18 2.09 -6.54
C TYR A 25 -2.84 3.08 -7.50
N GLN A 26 -4.16 3.23 -7.44
CA GLN A 26 -4.90 4.16 -8.29
C GLN A 26 -4.51 5.62 -8.00
N GLN A 27 -4.36 6.01 -6.73
CA GLN A 27 -3.93 7.38 -6.39
C GLN A 27 -2.52 7.67 -6.91
N LEU A 28 -1.58 6.75 -6.70
CA LEU A 28 -0.19 6.93 -7.14
C LEU A 28 -0.08 6.98 -8.67
N VAL A 29 -0.82 6.13 -9.39
CA VAL A 29 -0.86 6.16 -10.86
C VAL A 29 -1.43 7.48 -11.38
N ALA A 30 -2.49 7.99 -10.73
CA ALA A 30 -3.11 9.26 -11.13
C ALA A 30 -2.22 10.48 -10.83
N ARG A 31 -1.54 10.48 -9.67
CA ARG A 31 -0.72 11.61 -9.21
C ARG A 31 0.65 11.68 -9.87
N TYR A 32 1.23 10.54 -10.26
CA TYR A 32 2.58 10.46 -10.82
C TYR A 32 2.58 9.89 -12.24
N PRO A 33 2.03 10.61 -13.24
CA PRO A 33 2.06 10.17 -14.62
C PRO A 33 3.51 10.02 -15.11
N GLY A 34 3.83 8.85 -15.66
CA GLY A 34 5.19 8.52 -16.11
C GLY A 34 6.07 7.78 -15.09
N VAL A 35 5.61 7.62 -13.84
CA VAL A 35 6.28 6.75 -12.86
C VAL A 35 5.70 5.34 -12.95
N VAL A 36 6.58 4.34 -13.01
CA VAL A 36 6.16 2.93 -13.03
C VAL A 36 5.76 2.50 -11.62
N ILE A 37 4.47 2.51 -11.33
CA ILE A 37 3.93 2.01 -10.07
C ILE A 37 3.86 0.47 -10.11
N PRO A 38 4.43 -0.25 -9.12
CA PRO A 38 4.38 -1.71 -9.08
C PRO A 38 2.93 -2.22 -9.11
N PRO A 39 2.62 -3.22 -9.96
CA PRO A 39 1.25 -3.73 -10.07
C PRO A 39 0.83 -4.46 -8.79
N VAL A 40 -0.42 -4.23 -8.39
CA VAL A 40 -1.07 -5.00 -7.32
C VAL A 40 -1.48 -6.37 -7.88
N PRO A 41 -1.28 -7.48 -7.15
CA PRO A 41 -1.67 -8.82 -7.62
C PRO A 41 -3.14 -8.88 -8.01
N GLU A 42 -3.47 -9.66 -9.03
CA GLU A 42 -4.81 -9.72 -9.60
C GLU A 42 -5.89 -10.20 -8.62
N LYS A 43 -7.12 -9.74 -8.87
CA LYS A 43 -8.30 -10.16 -8.12
C LYS A 43 -8.68 -11.59 -8.48
N HIS A 44 -8.17 -12.56 -7.71
CA HIS A 44 -8.57 -13.95 -7.83
C HIS A 44 -9.81 -14.25 -6.98
N ALA A 45 -10.83 -14.83 -7.60
CA ALA A 45 -12.09 -15.21 -6.96
C ALA A 45 -12.10 -16.68 -6.48
N ILE A 46 -11.40 -17.57 -7.19
CA ILE A 46 -11.33 -19.00 -6.90
C ILE A 46 -10.24 -19.26 -5.85
N GLY A 47 -10.49 -20.12 -4.87
CA GLY A 47 -9.49 -20.49 -3.86
C GLY A 47 -9.09 -19.36 -2.89
N ARG A 48 -9.87 -18.26 -2.82
CA ARG A 48 -9.47 -17.02 -2.14
C ARG A 48 -9.20 -17.11 -0.62
N PHE A 49 -9.57 -18.24 -0.02
CA PHE A 49 -9.38 -18.55 1.40
C PHE A 49 -8.40 -19.70 1.64
N GLN A 50 -7.78 -20.25 0.59
CA GLN A 50 -6.71 -21.23 0.76
C GLN A 50 -5.48 -20.53 1.34
N GLU A 51 -4.82 -21.17 2.30
CA GLU A 51 -3.67 -20.59 3.00
C GLU A 51 -2.54 -20.21 2.03
N ASP A 52 -2.21 -21.09 1.08
CA ASP A 52 -1.21 -20.83 0.04
C ASP A 52 -1.53 -19.57 -0.77
N PHE A 53 -2.80 -19.36 -1.07
CA PHE A 53 -3.27 -18.20 -1.80
C PHE A 53 -3.16 -16.92 -0.96
N VAL A 54 -3.56 -16.99 0.32
CA VAL A 54 -3.45 -15.86 1.25
C VAL A 54 -2.00 -15.46 1.43
N GLU A 55 -1.09 -16.42 1.63
CA GLU A 55 0.34 -16.14 1.81
C GLU A 55 1.00 -15.64 0.51
N SER A 56 0.68 -16.24 -0.64
CA SER A 56 1.15 -15.74 -1.95
C SER A 56 0.72 -14.29 -2.19
N ARG A 57 -0.55 -13.97 -1.89
CA ARG A 57 -1.06 -12.61 -1.96
C ARG A 57 -0.35 -11.68 -0.98
N ARG A 58 -0.18 -12.09 0.27
CA ARG A 58 0.54 -11.31 1.30
C ARG A 58 1.97 -10.99 0.85
N SER A 59 2.70 -11.98 0.35
CA SER A 59 4.06 -11.83 -0.17
C SER A 59 4.11 -10.88 -1.37
N ALA A 60 3.16 -10.99 -2.31
CA ALA A 60 3.09 -10.09 -3.46
C ALA A 60 2.78 -8.63 -3.05
N LEU A 61 1.85 -8.43 -2.11
CA LEU A 61 1.54 -7.11 -1.56
C LEU A 61 2.74 -6.50 -0.82
N GLU A 62 3.45 -7.29 -0.04
CA GLU A 62 4.68 -6.86 0.64
C GLU A 62 5.75 -6.40 -0.37
N ARG A 63 5.96 -7.17 -1.45
CA ARG A 63 6.90 -6.79 -2.52
C ARG A 63 6.48 -5.50 -3.22
N CYS A 64 5.19 -5.33 -3.49
CA CYS A 64 4.64 -4.11 -4.07
C CYS A 64 4.92 -2.91 -3.17
N LEU A 65 4.55 -3.00 -1.88
CA LEU A 65 4.74 -1.93 -0.91
C LEU A 65 6.22 -1.57 -0.73
N ARG A 66 7.10 -2.58 -0.63
CA ARG A 66 8.56 -2.36 -0.54
C ARG A 66 9.11 -1.55 -1.72
N LYS A 67 8.62 -1.81 -2.93
CA LYS A 67 9.03 -1.06 -4.12
C LYS A 67 8.51 0.38 -4.10
N ILE A 68 7.28 0.59 -3.62
CA ILE A 68 6.69 1.93 -3.50
C ILE A 68 7.50 2.77 -2.49
N VAL A 69 7.74 2.25 -1.28
CA VAL A 69 8.48 3.00 -0.23
C VAL A 69 9.95 3.24 -0.57
N ALA A 70 10.54 2.42 -1.44
CA ALA A 70 11.91 2.60 -1.92
C ALA A 70 12.03 3.65 -3.03
N HIS A 71 10.91 4.06 -3.65
CA HIS A 71 10.92 5.02 -4.74
C HIS A 71 10.95 6.46 -4.21
N PRO A 72 11.95 7.29 -4.52
CA PRO A 72 12.11 8.62 -3.93
C PRO A 72 10.90 9.53 -4.07
N LEU A 73 10.26 9.52 -5.25
CA LEU A 73 9.07 10.34 -5.50
C LEU A 73 7.81 9.86 -4.78
N LEU A 74 7.70 8.55 -4.51
CA LEU A 74 6.49 7.96 -3.93
C LEU A 74 6.58 7.87 -2.41
N ARG A 75 7.79 7.71 -1.87
CA ARG A 75 8.03 7.60 -0.42
C ARG A 75 7.46 8.78 0.36
N ASP A 76 7.56 9.98 -0.22
CA ASP A 76 7.16 11.22 0.43
C ASP A 76 5.70 11.62 0.08
N ASP A 77 4.95 10.73 -0.59
CA ASP A 77 3.54 10.93 -0.93
C ASP A 77 2.63 10.89 0.31
N GLU A 78 1.62 11.76 0.34
CA GLU A 78 0.68 11.90 1.45
C GLU A 78 -0.27 10.70 1.56
N ASP A 79 -0.77 10.17 0.44
CA ASP A 79 -1.67 9.01 0.45
C ASP A 79 -0.92 7.75 0.92
N LEU A 80 0.36 7.63 0.58
CA LEU A 80 1.21 6.57 1.12
C LEU A 80 1.42 6.71 2.64
N GLN A 81 1.60 7.92 3.16
CA GLN A 81 1.73 8.16 4.60
C GLN A 81 0.44 7.80 5.34
N ILE A 82 -0.71 8.27 4.85
CA ILE A 82 -2.03 7.89 5.40
C ILE A 82 -2.21 6.37 5.33
N PHE A 83 -1.85 5.76 4.21
CA PHE A 83 -1.90 4.31 4.03
C PHE A 83 -1.04 3.55 5.05
N LEU A 84 0.12 4.08 5.48
CA LEU A 84 1.02 3.40 6.42
C LEU A 84 0.73 3.71 7.90
N GLU A 85 0.04 4.80 8.21
CA GLU A 85 -0.14 5.26 9.59
C GLU A 85 -1.58 5.29 10.09
N SER A 86 -2.56 5.44 9.21
CA SER A 86 -3.94 5.65 9.64
C SER A 86 -4.55 4.39 10.28
N GLU A 87 -5.11 4.51 11.47
CA GLU A 87 -5.94 3.46 12.07
C GLU A 87 -7.37 3.45 11.48
N THR A 88 -7.84 4.62 11.00
CA THR A 88 -9.19 4.86 10.44
C THR A 88 -9.16 5.11 8.94
N PHE A 89 -8.38 4.33 8.19
CA PHE A 89 -8.06 4.58 6.79
C PHE A 89 -9.25 4.95 5.89
N LEU A 90 -10.37 4.21 5.99
CA LEU A 90 -11.55 4.48 5.14
C LEU A 90 -12.25 5.80 5.46
N ALA A 91 -12.11 6.33 6.69
CA ALA A 91 -12.61 7.65 7.04
C ALA A 91 -11.66 8.73 6.51
N ASP A 92 -10.35 8.50 6.62
CA ASP A 92 -9.31 9.48 6.27
C ASP A 92 -9.13 9.65 4.75
N VAL A 93 -9.43 8.61 3.95
CA VAL A 93 -9.29 8.65 2.47
C VAL A 93 -10.59 8.99 1.73
N ARG A 94 -11.70 9.22 2.45
CA ARG A 94 -12.95 9.68 1.84
C ARG A 94 -13.05 11.20 1.98
N PRO A 95 -13.40 11.94 0.91
CA PRO A 95 -13.69 13.37 0.99
C PRO A 95 -14.96 13.64 1.81
#